data_AF-A0A5A8CDR0-F1
#
_entry.id   AF-A0A5A8CDR0-F1
#
_cell.length_a   1.000
_cell.length_b   1.000
_cell.length_c   1.000
_cell.angle_alpha   90.00
_cell.angle_beta   90.00
_cell.angle_gamma   90.00
#
_symmetry.space_group_name_H-M   'P 1'
#
loop_
_entity.id
_entity.type
_entity.pdbx_description
1 polymer ?
#
loop_
_entity_poly.entity_id
_entity_poly.type
_entity_poly.pdbx_seq_one_letter_code
_entity_poly.pdbx_strand_id
1 'polypeptide(L)'
;MSAEELGKALWDASYAGDEAEVLRLIDAGAPANWTTSSWGGSTPLMLAVWNENADTVRLLLERGADVDTTDNGGKTALDMGEDEVCREVLLDAERIQRWHRRRLLVAWKQ
;
A
#
# COMPACT_ATOMS: atom_id res chain seq x y z
N MET A 1 -7.30 19.89 4.20
CA MET A 1 -7.15 19.02 3.02
C MET A 1 -8.22 17.96 3.10
N SER A 2 -8.91 17.67 2.00
CA SER A 2 -9.83 16.54 1.93
C SER A 2 -9.05 15.22 1.95
N ALA A 3 -9.72 14.11 2.27
CA ALA A 3 -9.10 12.77 2.19
C ALA A 3 -8.63 12.45 0.76
N GLU A 4 -9.26 13.03 -0.26
CA GLU A 4 -8.88 12.90 -1.66
C GLU A 4 -7.60 13.67 -1.98
N GLU A 5 -7.45 14.90 -1.49
CA GLU A 5 -6.22 15.67 -1.64
C GLU A 5 -5.03 15.03 -0.92
N LEU A 6 -5.26 14.50 0.29
CA LEU A 6 -4.24 13.78 1.06
C LEU A 6 -3.86 12.46 0.38
N GLY A 7 -4.84 11.73 -0.14
CA GLY A 7 -4.61 10.49 -0.86
C GLY A 7 -3.82 10.69 -2.15
N LYS A 8 -4.16 11.74 -2.92
CA LYS A 8 -3.37 12.15 -4.09
C LYS A 8 -1.95 12.55 -3.70
N ALA A 9 -1.78 13.36 -2.65
CA ALA A 9 -0.45 13.74 -2.19
C ALA A 9 0.38 12.52 -1.77
N LEU A 10 -0.24 11.52 -1.13
CA LEU A 10 0.42 10.29 -0.73
C LEU A 10 0.86 9.48 -1.95
N TRP A 11 0.02 9.44 -2.99
CA TRP A 11 0.35 8.83 -4.27
C TRP A 11 1.57 9.51 -4.90
N ASP A 12 1.58 10.85 -4.99
CA ASP A 12 2.69 11.63 -5.56
C ASP A 12 4.00 11.42 -4.76
N ALA A 13 3.92 11.42 -3.42
CA ALA A 13 5.08 11.20 -2.55
C ALA A 13 5.65 9.77 -2.67
N SER A 14 4.77 8.76 -2.80
CA SER A 14 5.18 7.36 -2.99
C SER A 14 5.85 7.15 -4.35
N TYR A 15 5.38 7.85 -5.39
CA TYR A 15 6.03 7.86 -6.70
C TYR A 15 7.42 8.53 -6.65
N ALA A 16 7.56 9.61 -5.89
CA ALA A 16 8.84 10.28 -5.70
C ALA A 16 9.82 9.50 -4.80
N GLY A 17 9.34 8.53 -4.04
CA GLY A 17 10.13 7.82 -3.02
C GLY A 17 10.48 8.68 -1.81
N ASP A 18 9.69 9.72 -1.52
CA ASP A 18 9.90 10.60 -0.37
C ASP A 18 9.26 9.98 0.89
N GLU A 19 10.02 9.11 1.56
CA GLU A 19 9.60 8.41 2.77
C GLU A 19 9.13 9.36 3.89
N ALA A 20 9.79 10.51 4.04
CA ALA A 20 9.46 11.47 5.08
C ALA A 20 8.09 12.11 4.81
N GLU A 21 7.79 12.45 3.56
CA GLU A 21 6.49 13.00 3.18
C GLU A 21 5.41 11.92 3.19
N VAL A 22 5.70 10.69 2.75
CA VAL A 22 4.81 9.53 2.88
C VAL A 22 4.39 9.33 4.34
N LEU A 23 5.36 9.31 5.26
CA LEU A 23 5.12 9.19 6.70
C LEU A 23 4.23 10.34 7.21
N ARG A 24 4.58 11.58 6.88
CA ARG A 24 3.83 12.77 7.30
C ARG A 24 2.38 12.74 6.82
N LEU A 25 2.14 12.30 5.58
CA LEU A 25 0.82 12.22 4.98
C LEU A 25 -0.03 11.11 5.62
N ILE A 26 0.55 9.94 5.86
CA ILE A 26 -0.14 8.86 6.57
C ILE A 26 -0.51 9.30 7.99
N ASP A 27 0.41 9.95 8.72
CA ASP A 27 0.15 10.48 10.06
C ASP A 27 -0.92 11.58 10.05
N ALA A 28 -1.04 12.32 8.94
CA ALA A 28 -2.12 13.29 8.71
C ALA A 28 -3.46 12.65 8.32
N GLY A 29 -3.54 11.31 8.26
CA GLY A 29 -4.75 10.56 7.94
C GLY A 29 -4.97 10.32 6.45
N ALA A 30 -3.91 10.39 5.63
CA ALA A 30 -4.01 10.01 4.22
C ALA A 30 -4.42 8.53 4.09
N PRO A 31 -5.39 8.21 3.23
CA PRO A 31 -5.79 6.82 3.02
C PRO A 31 -4.66 6.03 2.35
N ALA A 32 -4.07 5.06 3.07
CA ALA A 32 -2.95 4.25 2.56
C ALA A 32 -3.29 3.45 1.29
N ASN A 33 -4.57 3.11 1.11
CA ASN A 33 -5.10 2.41 -0.08
C ASN A 33 -5.78 3.37 -1.07
N TRP A 34 -5.42 4.65 -1.04
CA TRP A 34 -6.00 5.60 -1.99
C TRP A 34 -5.68 5.17 -3.42
N THR A 35 -6.66 5.34 -4.29
CA THR A 35 -6.54 5.02 -5.70
C THR A 35 -7.50 5.89 -6.49
N THR A 36 -7.19 6.10 -7.77
CA THR A 36 -8.09 6.77 -8.70
C THR A 36 -8.12 6.05 -10.03
N SER A 37 -9.31 5.95 -10.63
CA SER A 37 -9.48 5.37 -11.95
C SER A 37 -8.73 6.14 -13.03
N SER A 38 -8.46 7.43 -12.82
CA SER A 38 -7.75 8.29 -13.77
C SER A 38 -6.28 7.91 -14.00
N TRP A 39 -5.66 7.21 -13.05
CA TRP A 39 -4.24 6.80 -13.11
C TRP A 39 -4.09 5.29 -13.03
N GLY A 40 -4.96 4.57 -13.74
CA GLY A 40 -4.85 3.12 -13.84
C GLY A 40 -5.23 2.36 -12.57
N GLY A 41 -5.75 3.04 -11.53
CA GLY A 41 -6.13 2.38 -10.29
C GLY A 41 -4.94 2.03 -9.38
N SER A 42 -3.74 2.54 -9.65
CA SER A 42 -2.55 2.23 -8.85
C SER A 42 -2.63 2.83 -7.45
N THR A 43 -2.23 2.04 -6.45
CA THR A 43 -2.13 2.48 -5.05
C THR A 43 -0.74 3.03 -4.73
N PRO A 44 -0.58 3.82 -3.65
CA PRO A 44 0.73 4.19 -3.10
C PRO A 44 1.69 3.01 -2.95
N LEU A 45 1.18 1.85 -2.49
CA LEU A 45 1.96 0.63 -2.33
C LEU A 45 2.51 0.10 -3.67
N MET A 46 1.70 0.11 -4.73
CA MET A 46 2.15 -0.33 -6.06
C MET A 46 3.26 0.58 -6.61
N LEU A 47 3.17 1.88 -6.38
CA LEU A 47 4.21 2.82 -6.81
C LEU A 47 5.52 2.64 -6.05
N ALA A 48 5.44 2.43 -4.73
CA ALA A 48 6.61 2.18 -3.90
C ALA A 48 7.36 0.91 -4.36
N VAL A 49 6.62 -0.14 -4.72
CA VAL A 49 7.17 -1.38 -5.28
C VAL A 49 7.76 -1.16 -6.67
N TRP A 50 7.07 -0.42 -7.53
CA TRP A 50 7.56 -0.10 -8.88
C TRP A 50 8.86 0.72 -8.85
N ASN A 51 9.03 1.55 -7.83
CA ASN A 51 10.24 2.32 -7.59
C ASN A 51 11.31 1.54 -6.78
N GLU A 52 11.09 0.26 -6.52
CA GLU A 52 11.98 -0.64 -5.76
C GLU A 52 12.35 -0.09 -4.36
N ASN A 53 11.50 0.76 -3.78
CA ASN A 53 11.74 1.36 -2.47
C ASN A 53 11.13 0.49 -1.36
N ALA A 54 11.92 -0.48 -0.91
CA ALA A 54 11.52 -1.40 0.16
C ALA A 54 11.16 -0.71 1.49
N ASP A 55 11.77 0.44 1.80
CA ASP A 55 11.51 1.16 3.05
C ASP A 55 10.13 1.85 3.01
N THR A 56 9.77 2.47 1.88
CA THR A 56 8.43 3.00 1.64
C THR A 56 7.38 1.88 1.61
N VAL A 57 7.72 0.72 1.02
CA VAL A 57 6.84 -0.46 1.03
C VAL A 57 6.59 -0.94 2.46
N ARG A 58 7.62 -1.11 3.28
CA ARG A 58 7.48 -1.49 4.71
C ARG A 58 6.61 -0.49 5.45
N LEU A 59 6.88 0.81 5.28
CA LEU A 59 6.13 1.88 5.94
C LEU A 59 4.63 1.83 5.58
N LEU A 60 4.29 1.70 4.29
CA LEU A 60 2.88 1.63 3.87
C LEU A 60 2.16 0.40 4.46
N LEU A 61 2.85 -0.74 4.51
CA LEU A 61 2.30 -2.00 5.04
C LEU A 61 2.08 -1.94 6.56
N GLU A 62 3.03 -1.39 7.32
CA GLU A 62 2.90 -1.14 8.76
C GLU A 62 1.69 -0.26 9.09
N ARG A 63 1.30 0.61 8.15
CA ARG A 63 0.18 1.54 8.29
C ARG A 63 -1.13 1.01 7.69
N GLY A 64 -1.17 -0.27 7.34
CA GLY A 64 -2.38 -0.97 6.92
C GLY A 64 -2.71 -0.85 5.43
N ALA A 65 -1.73 -0.55 4.57
CA ALA A 65 -1.90 -0.73 3.13
C ALA A 65 -2.22 -2.20 2.83
N ASP A 66 -3.22 -2.45 1.98
CA ASP A 66 -3.68 -3.80 1.63
C ASP A 66 -2.92 -4.31 0.41
N VAL A 67 -2.15 -5.37 0.61
CA VAL A 67 -1.33 -6.03 -0.42
C VAL A 67 -2.17 -6.65 -1.53
N ASP A 68 -3.42 -6.99 -1.23
CA ASP A 68 -4.33 -7.67 -2.16
C ASP A 68 -5.09 -6.65 -3.06
N THR A 69 -4.89 -5.35 -2.87
CA THR A 69 -5.53 -4.33 -3.72
C THR A 69 -5.03 -4.48 -5.16
N THR A 70 -5.96 -4.45 -6.12
CA THR A 70 -5.65 -4.55 -7.54
C THR A 70 -5.85 -3.22 -8.25
N ASP A 71 -5.00 -2.93 -9.23
CA ASP A 71 -5.18 -1.83 -10.15
C ASP A 71 -6.34 -2.12 -11.16
N ASN A 72 -6.59 -1.21 -12.09
CA ASN A 72 -7.62 -1.39 -13.12
C ASN A 72 -7.31 -2.56 -14.09
N GLY A 73 -6.06 -3.01 -14.15
CA GLY A 73 -5.62 -4.17 -14.93
C GLY A 73 -5.69 -5.49 -14.16
N GLY A 74 -6.10 -5.47 -12.90
CA GLY A 74 -6.13 -6.65 -12.04
C GLY A 74 -4.77 -7.04 -11.47
N LYS A 75 -3.76 -6.17 -11.54
CA LYS A 75 -2.42 -6.39 -10.98
C LYS A 75 -2.35 -5.94 -9.54
N THR A 76 -1.73 -6.74 -8.69
CA THR A 76 -1.44 -6.41 -7.29
C THR A 76 -0.07 -5.73 -7.16
N ALA A 77 0.25 -5.23 -5.96
CA ALA A 77 1.60 -4.72 -5.68
C ALA A 77 2.70 -5.77 -5.95
N LEU A 78 2.42 -7.07 -5.72
CA LEU A 78 3.35 -8.16 -5.98
C LEU A 78 3.62 -8.39 -7.48
N ASP A 79 2.68 -8.00 -8.35
CA ASP A 79 2.80 -8.13 -9.81
C ASP A 79 3.51 -6.93 -10.46
N MET A 80 3.80 -5.87 -9.69
CA MET A 80 4.34 -4.60 -10.19
C MET A 80 5.86 -4.46 -10.11
N GLY A 81 6.52 -5.23 -9.25
CA GLY A 81 7.96 -5.15 -9.02
C GLY A 81 8.66 -6.48 -9.24
N GLU A 82 9.90 -6.40 -9.73
CA GLU A 82 10.79 -7.56 -9.90
C GLU A 82 11.82 -7.67 -8.76
N ASP A 83 11.98 -6.61 -7.96
CA ASP A 83 12.95 -6.57 -6.85
C ASP A 83 12.63 -7.62 -5.77
N GLU A 84 13.68 -8.35 -5.39
CA GLU A 84 13.59 -9.45 -4.43
C GLU A 84 13.25 -8.95 -3.02
N VAL A 85 13.76 -7.78 -2.62
CA VAL A 85 13.55 -7.23 -1.28
C VAL A 85 12.11 -6.77 -1.11
N CYS A 86 11.58 -5.99 -2.06
CA CYS A 86 10.17 -5.59 -2.09
C CYS A 86 9.25 -6.81 -2.08
N ARG A 87 9.59 -7.83 -2.87
CA ARG A 87 8.80 -9.07 -2.96
C ARG A 87 8.77 -9.82 -1.63
N GLU A 88 9.91 -9.97 -0.95
CA GLU A 88 9.98 -10.60 0.37
C GLU A 88 9.10 -9.87 1.38
N VAL A 89 9.21 -8.54 1.44
CA VAL A 89 8.41 -7.69 2.33
C VAL A 89 6.91 -7.86 2.10
N LEU A 90 6.47 -7.89 0.83
CA LEU A 90 5.06 -8.09 0.48
C LEU A 90 4.55 -9.47 0.90
N LEU A 91 5.33 -10.53 0.68
CA LEU A 91 4.96 -11.90 1.06
C LEU A 91 4.83 -12.06 2.57
N ASP A 92 5.71 -11.42 3.34
CA ASP A 92 5.63 -11.40 4.80
C ASP A 92 4.36 -10.68 5.28
N ALA A 93 4.07 -9.52 4.69
CA ALA A 93 2.85 -8.77 5.01
C ALA A 93 1.57 -9.52 4.62
N GLU A 94 1.53 -10.17 3.46
CA GLU A 94 0.39 -10.98 3.00
C GLU A 94 0.03 -12.07 4.01
N ARG A 95 1.04 -12.79 4.52
CA ARG A 95 0.83 -13.83 5.54
C ARG A 95 0.21 -13.27 6.81
N ILE A 96 0.72 -12.14 7.29
CA ILE A 96 0.23 -11.47 8.50
C ILE A 96 -1.20 -10.95 8.29
N GLN A 97 -1.45 -10.21 7.22
CA GLN A 97 -2.78 -9.65 6.93
C GLN A 97 -3.83 -10.74 6.72
N ARG A 98 -3.51 -11.84 6.03
CA ARG A 98 -4.40 -13.00 5.91
C ARG A 98 -4.69 -13.65 7.25
N TRP A 99 -3.70 -13.78 8.13
CA TRP A 99 -3.92 -14.28 9.48
C TRP A 99 -4.87 -13.38 10.27
N HIS A 100 -4.64 -12.06 10.25
CA HIS A 100 -5.53 -11.10 10.92
C HIS A 100 -6.97 -11.18 10.40
N ARG A 101 -7.15 -11.20 9.06
CA ARG A 101 -8.46 -11.36 8.42
C ARG A 101 -9.17 -12.65 8.86
N ARG A 102 -8.46 -13.79 8.83
CA ARG A 102 -9.03 -15.09 9.25
C ARG A 102 -9.36 -15.14 10.74
N ARG A 103 -8.50 -14.57 11.59
CA ARG A 103 -8.72 -14.53 13.04
C ARG A 103 -9.93 -13.68 13.41
N LEU A 104 -10.13 -12.57 12.71
CA LEU A 104 -11.34 -11.77 12.88
C LEU A 104 -12.56 -12.62 12.54
N LEU A 105 -12.62 -13.28 11.39
CA LEU A 105 -13.77 -14.09 10.96
C LEU A 105 -14.22 -15.20 11.95
N VAL A 106 -13.30 -15.79 12.72
CA VAL A 106 -13.66 -16.79 13.74
C VAL A 106 -14.10 -16.17 15.07
N ALA A 107 -13.75 -14.91 15.37
CA ALA A 107 -14.09 -14.24 16.62
C ALA A 107 -15.55 -13.74 16.67
N TRP A 108 -16.23 -13.55 15.53
CA TRP A 108 -17.62 -13.08 15.46
C TRP A 108 -18.68 -14.21 15.46
N LYS A 109 -18.26 -15.47 15.65
CA LYS A 109 -19.15 -16.64 15.74
C LYS A 109 -19.42 -17.11 17.17
N GLN A 110 -19.17 -16.29 18.19
CA GLN A 110 -19.47 -16.61 19.60
C GLN A 110 -20.50 -15.66 20.18
#